data_AF-A0A257VQ29-F1
#
_entry.id   AF-A0A257VQ29-F1
#
_cell.length_a   1.000
_cell.length_b   1.000
_cell.length_c   1.000
_cell.angle_alpha   90.00
_cell.angle_beta   90.00
_cell.angle_gamma   90.00
#
_symmetry.space_group_name_H-M   'P 1'
#
loop_
_entity.id
_entity.type
_entity.pdbx_description
1 polymer ?
#
loop_
_entity_poly.entity_id
_entity_poly.type
_entity_poly.pdbx_seq_one_letter_code
_entity_poly.pdbx_strand_id
1 'polypeptide(L)'
;MELHKQRLEERIKQKRQALVQLADKVSKYSVTLEANANEEGHLYGSIVAVDISKALVTAGYAVEADHIRLEGPLKELGMYTVKLQFEPEVKTEVKVWVVPTASKPAAAPAKK
;
A
#
# COMPACT_ATOMS: atom_id res chain seq x y z
N MET A 1 -37.44 5.48 -18.99
CA MET A 1 -35.97 5.64 -19.18
C MET A 1 -35.23 5.61 -17.84
N GLU A 2 -35.93 5.33 -16.72
CA GLU A 2 -35.33 5.32 -15.39
C GLU A 2 -34.52 4.06 -15.03
N LEU A 3 -34.85 2.88 -15.58
CA LEU A 3 -34.19 1.62 -15.22
C LEU A 3 -32.69 1.61 -15.58
N HIS A 4 -32.29 2.32 -16.64
CA HIS A 4 -30.90 2.47 -17.04
C HIS A 4 -30.13 3.44 -16.14
N LYS A 5 -30.80 4.49 -15.62
CA LYS A 5 -30.19 5.43 -14.66
C LYS A 5 -29.91 4.75 -13.33
N GLN A 6 -30.91 4.07 -12.76
CA GLN A 6 -30.76 3.39 -11.46
C GLN A 6 -29.63 2.34 -11.48
N ARG A 7 -29.55 1.50 -12.52
CA ARG A 7 -28.48 0.49 -12.64
C ARG A 7 -27.08 1.08 -12.79
N LEU A 8 -26.96 2.29 -13.32
CA LEU A 8 -25.67 2.98 -13.45
C LEU A 8 -25.25 3.54 -12.10
N GLU A 9 -26.18 4.19 -11.40
CA GLU A 9 -25.96 4.76 -10.07
C GLU A 9 -25.58 3.69 -9.04
N GLU A 10 -26.27 2.54 -9.07
CA GLU A 10 -25.94 1.41 -8.20
C GLU A 10 -24.55 0.86 -8.47
N ARG A 11 -24.14 0.73 -9.74
CA ARG A 11 -22.79 0.27 -10.10
C ARG A 11 -21.70 1.24 -9.63
N ILE A 12 -21.93 2.55 -9.79
CA ILE A 12 -20.99 3.57 -9.30
C ILE A 12 -20.86 3.48 -7.78
N LYS A 13 -21.99 3.35 -7.08
CA LYS A 13 -22.02 3.27 -5.61
C LYS A 13 -21.30 2.00 -5.11
N GLN A 14 -21.56 0.85 -5.73
CA GLN A 14 -20.88 -0.41 -5.41
C GLN A 14 -19.38 -0.33 -5.63
N LYS A 15 -18.95 0.23 -6.78
CA LYS A 15 -17.52 0.40 -7.08
C LYS A 15 -16.84 1.33 -6.07
N ARG A 16 -17.50 2.44 -5.71
CA ARG A 16 -17.01 3.35 -4.67
C ARG A 16 -16.93 2.67 -3.31
N GLN A 17 -17.94 1.92 -2.90
CA GLN A 17 -17.92 1.18 -1.63
C GLN A 17 -16.81 0.13 -1.61
N ALA A 18 -16.54 -0.55 -2.73
CA ALA A 18 -15.42 -1.49 -2.83
C ALA A 18 -14.07 -0.79 -2.64
N LEU A 19 -13.87 0.38 -3.26
CA LEU A 19 -12.66 1.18 -3.12
C LEU A 19 -12.46 1.71 -1.70
N VAL A 20 -13.53 2.21 -1.06
CA VAL A 20 -13.46 2.69 0.34
C VAL A 20 -13.09 1.55 1.30
N GLN A 21 -13.69 0.37 1.11
CA GLN A 21 -13.35 -0.81 1.90
C GLN A 21 -11.90 -1.26 1.69
N LEU A 22 -11.42 -1.23 0.44
CA LEU A 22 -10.02 -1.51 0.12
C LEU A 22 -9.10 -0.52 0.83
N ALA A 23 -9.40 0.78 0.73
CA ALA A 23 -8.62 1.86 1.33
C ALA A 23 -8.53 1.75 2.85
N ASP A 24 -9.62 1.40 3.53
CA ASP A 24 -9.65 1.18 4.99
C ASP A 24 -8.82 -0.05 5.39
N LYS A 25 -8.94 -1.16 4.66
CA LYS A 25 -8.14 -2.36 4.92
C LYS A 25 -6.65 -2.10 4.72
N VAL A 26 -6.28 -1.42 3.64
CA VAL A 26 -4.90 -1.07 3.34
C VAL A 26 -4.33 -0.12 4.40
N SER A 27 -5.13 0.85 4.89
CA SER A 27 -4.69 1.73 5.99
C SER A 27 -4.40 0.99 7.28
N LYS A 28 -5.18 -0.05 7.55
CA LYS A 28 -5.01 -0.88 8.74
C LYS A 28 -3.87 -1.88 8.59
N TYR A 29 -3.49 -2.19 7.36
CA TYR A 29 -2.43 -3.12 7.01
C TYR A 29 -1.05 -2.44 7.08
N SER A 30 -0.04 -3.20 7.50
CA SER A 30 1.36 -2.77 7.46
C SER A 30 2.08 -3.67 6.48
N VAL A 31 2.66 -3.07 5.44
CA VAL A 31 3.41 -3.79 4.42
C VAL A 31 4.84 -3.92 4.92
N THR A 32 5.36 -5.13 5.02
CA THR A 32 6.78 -5.36 5.32
C THR A 32 7.47 -5.78 4.03
N LEU A 33 8.52 -5.05 3.67
CA LEU A 33 9.38 -5.31 2.52
C LEU A 33 10.76 -5.73 3.02
N GLU A 34 11.18 -6.90 2.60
CA GLU A 34 12.49 -7.44 2.91
C GLU A 34 13.47 -7.04 1.81
N ALA A 35 14.55 -6.36 2.17
CA ALA A 35 15.55 -5.94 1.21
C ALA A 35 16.97 -6.03 1.79
N ASN A 36 17.96 -6.23 0.93
CA ASN A 36 19.36 -6.23 1.34
C ASN A 36 19.79 -4.80 1.69
N ALA A 37 20.35 -4.61 2.88
CA ALA A 37 20.94 -3.35 3.32
C ALA A 37 22.36 -3.57 3.85
N ASN A 38 23.17 -2.52 3.79
CA ASN A 38 24.52 -2.50 4.36
C ASN A 38 24.47 -2.20 5.87
N GLU A 39 25.64 -2.32 6.53
CA GLU A 39 25.79 -2.04 7.96
C GLU A 39 25.52 -0.56 8.32
N GLU A 40 25.59 0.36 7.35
CA GLU A 40 25.23 1.78 7.49
C GLU A 40 23.72 2.04 7.37
N GLY A 41 22.90 1.04 7.04
CA GLY A 41 21.44 1.17 6.91
C GLY A 41 20.95 1.60 5.52
N HIS A 42 21.85 1.72 4.54
CA HIS A 42 21.52 1.91 3.13
C HIS A 42 21.14 0.59 2.46
N LEU A 43 20.04 0.61 1.73
CA LEU A 43 19.58 -0.48 0.89
C LEU A 43 20.49 -0.63 -0.33
N TYR A 44 20.94 -1.86 -0.58
CA TYR A 44 21.59 -2.23 -1.84
C TYR A 44 20.60 -2.17 -3.03
N GLY A 45 19.30 -2.26 -2.75
CA GLY A 45 18.22 -2.05 -3.69
C GLY A 45 17.54 -0.69 -3.55
N SER A 46 16.63 -0.38 -4.46
CA SER A 46 15.72 0.76 -4.34
C SER A 46 14.30 0.25 -4.18
N ILE A 47 13.64 0.60 -3.07
CA ILE A 47 12.21 0.34 -2.94
C ILE A 47 11.47 1.44 -3.68
N VAL A 48 10.73 1.04 -4.70
CA VAL A 48 9.90 1.92 -5.53
C VAL A 48 8.43 1.54 -5.38
N ALA A 49 7.54 2.39 -5.89
CA ALA A 49 6.09 2.14 -5.90
C ALA A 49 5.72 0.73 -6.43
N VAL A 50 6.43 0.24 -7.44
CA VAL A 50 6.19 -1.11 -8.01
C VAL A 50 6.37 -2.22 -6.97
N ASP A 51 7.34 -2.10 -6.08
CA ASP A 51 7.64 -3.12 -5.07
C ASP A 51 6.55 -3.15 -3.98
N ILE A 52 6.15 -1.96 -3.52
CA ILE A 52 5.04 -1.77 -2.57
C ILE A 52 3.72 -2.29 -3.18
N SER A 53 3.46 -1.97 -4.45
CA SER A 53 2.30 -2.44 -5.20
C SER A 53 2.27 -3.97 -5.27
N LYS A 54 3.39 -4.61 -5.62
CA LYS A 54 3.49 -6.09 -5.64
C LYS A 54 3.17 -6.69 -4.26
N ALA A 55 3.77 -6.17 -3.19
CA ALA A 55 3.51 -6.69 -1.84
C ALA A 55 2.05 -6.51 -1.42
N LEU A 56 1.42 -5.40 -1.78
CA LEU A 56 -0.02 -5.17 -1.56
C LEU A 56 -0.88 -6.14 -2.36
N VAL A 57 -0.56 -6.37 -3.63
CA VAL A 57 -1.26 -7.33 -4.50
C VAL A 57 -1.13 -8.75 -3.96
N THR A 58 0.07 -9.15 -3.51
CA THR A 58 0.30 -10.43 -2.83
C THR A 58 -0.51 -10.57 -1.54
N ALA A 59 -0.72 -9.48 -0.80
CA ALA A 59 -1.58 -9.46 0.38
C ALA A 59 -3.09 -9.45 0.04
N GLY A 60 -3.47 -9.47 -1.24
CA GLY A 60 -4.86 -9.47 -1.70
C GLY A 60 -5.47 -8.09 -1.92
N TYR A 61 -4.64 -7.04 -1.91
CA TYR A 61 -5.06 -5.67 -2.22
C TYR A 61 -4.64 -5.30 -3.64
N ALA A 62 -5.59 -5.16 -4.55
CA ALA A 62 -5.33 -4.73 -5.92
C ALA A 62 -4.94 -3.24 -5.98
N VAL A 63 -3.70 -2.92 -5.60
CA VAL A 63 -3.12 -1.57 -5.62
C VAL A 63 -2.06 -1.52 -6.70
N GLU A 64 -2.28 -0.70 -7.71
CA GLU A 64 -1.30 -0.44 -8.78
C GLU A 64 -0.31 0.65 -8.37
N ALA A 65 0.89 0.63 -8.96
CA ALA A 65 1.94 1.61 -8.70
C ALA A 65 1.50 3.06 -8.99
N ASP A 66 0.56 3.29 -9.91
CA ASP A 66 0.04 4.61 -10.26
C ASP A 66 -0.75 5.27 -9.09
N HIS A 67 -1.41 4.43 -8.28
CA HIS A 67 -2.10 4.89 -7.09
C HIS A 67 -1.13 5.25 -5.95
N ILE A 68 0.15 4.90 -6.05
CA ILE A 68 1.12 5.07 -4.98
C ILE A 68 1.84 6.40 -5.15
N ARG A 69 1.55 7.36 -4.26
CA ARG A 69 2.25 8.63 -4.19
C ARG A 69 3.49 8.47 -3.33
N LEU A 70 4.60 8.22 -4.03
CA LEU A 70 5.94 8.14 -3.48
C LEU A 70 6.75 9.36 -3.96
N GLU A 71 7.41 10.08 -3.04
CA GLU A 71 8.22 11.27 -3.37
C GLU A 71 9.59 10.91 -3.96
N GLY A 72 10.07 9.69 -3.73
CA GLY A 72 11.33 9.19 -4.28
C GLY A 72 11.60 7.73 -3.90
N PRO A 73 12.59 7.09 -4.53
CA PRO A 73 12.98 5.72 -4.18
C PRO A 73 13.49 5.67 -2.74
N LEU A 74 13.02 4.69 -1.96
CA LEU A 74 13.50 4.48 -0.60
C LEU A 74 14.80 3.67 -0.66
N LYS A 75 15.86 4.23 -0.09
CA LYS A 75 17.21 3.67 -0.11
C LYS A 75 17.76 3.42 1.31
N GLU A 76 16.92 3.53 2.32
CA GLU A 76 17.30 3.32 3.71
C GLU A 76 16.29 2.38 4.39
N LEU A 77 16.77 1.63 5.38
CA LEU A 77 15.93 0.83 6.24
C LEU A 77 15.11 1.73 7.16
N GLY A 78 13.84 1.40 7.37
CA GLY A 78 12.98 2.17 8.27
C GLY A 78 11.49 2.00 8.02
N MET A 79 10.72 2.84 8.72
CA MET A 79 9.28 2.93 8.54
C MET A 79 8.94 4.15 7.69
N TYR A 80 8.26 3.93 6.58
CA TYR A 80 7.79 4.97 5.68
C TYR A 80 6.27 4.98 5.61
N THR A 81 5.68 6.17 5.61
CA THR A 81 4.24 6.33 5.43
C THR A 81 3.99 6.75 3.99
N VAL A 82 3.42 5.85 3.20
CA VAL A 82 3.21 6.07 1.76
C VAL A 82 1.73 6.37 1.53
N LYS A 83 1.45 7.47 0.82
CA LYS A 83 0.09 7.87 0.48
C LYS A 83 -0.38 7.09 -0.74
N LEU A 84 -1.58 6.53 -0.65
CA LEU A 84 -2.25 5.82 -1.72
C LEU A 84 -3.48 6.62 -2.15
N GLN A 85 -3.54 6.95 -3.43
CA GLN A 85 -4.63 7.68 -4.05
C GLN A 85 -5.24 6.80 -5.13
N PHE A 86 -6.42 6.25 -4.85
CA PHE A 86 -7.14 5.41 -5.80
C PHE A 86 -7.98 6.26 -6.76
N GLU A 87 -8.79 7.16 -6.20
CA GLU A 87 -9.66 8.08 -6.92
C GLU A 87 -9.57 9.46 -6.25
N PRO A 88 -9.99 10.56 -6.90
CA PRO A 88 -9.99 11.89 -6.28
C PRO A 88 -10.73 11.95 -4.94
N GLU A 89 -11.78 11.13 -4.78
CA GLU A 89 -12.55 11.00 -3.53
C GLU A 89 -12.01 9.93 -2.55
N VAL A 90 -11.10 9.03 -2.97
CA VAL A 90 -10.63 7.91 -2.13
C VAL A 90 -9.11 7.94 -1.99
N LYS A 91 -8.66 8.43 -0.84
CA LYS A 91 -7.25 8.53 -0.43
C LYS A 91 -7.04 7.77 0.86
N THR A 92 -5.89 7.12 0.99
CA THR A 92 -5.47 6.42 2.19
C THR A 92 -3.96 6.51 2.36
N GLU A 93 -3.45 6.02 3.46
CA GLU A 93 -2.02 5.95 3.76
C GLU A 93 -1.70 4.55 4.26
N VAL A 94 -0.56 4.01 3.85
CA VAL A 94 -0.09 2.68 4.26
C VAL A 94 1.28 2.81 4.91
N LYS A 95 1.48 2.05 5.98
CA LYS A 95 2.77 1.94 6.65
C LYS A 95 3.60 0.88 5.96
N VAL A 96 4.73 1.28 5.40
CA VAL A 96 5.71 0.42 4.75
C VAL A 96 6.91 0.29 5.67
N TRP A 97 7.21 -0.94 6.05
CA TRP A 97 8.35 -1.30 6.88
C TRP A 97 9.41 -1.94 5.99
N VAL A 98 10.59 -1.34 5.93
CA VAL A 98 11.71 -1.91 5.18
C VAL A 98 12.67 -2.55 6.16
N VAL A 99 12.85 -3.87 6.03
CA VAL A 99 13.67 -4.68 6.95
C VAL A 99 14.79 -5.39 6.19
N PRO A 100 15.97 -5.57 6.81
CA PRO A 100 17.06 -6.33 6.22
C PRO A 100 16.68 -7.81 6.10
N THR A 101 16.98 -8.44 4.95
CA THR A 101 16.79 -9.90 4.76
C THR A 101 17.77 -10.77 5.58
N ALA A 102 18.75 -10.15 6.25
CA ALA A 102 19.65 -10.82 7.17
C ALA A 102 19.18 -10.63 8.63
N SER A 103 18.77 -11.74 9.26
CA SER A 103 18.55 -11.91 10.70
C SER A 103 17.16 -11.59 11.24
N LYS A 104 16.40 -12.68 11.43
CA LYS A 104 15.50 -12.99 12.57
C LYS A 104 14.33 -12.01 12.82
N PRO A 105 13.07 -12.52 12.84
CA PRO A 105 11.89 -11.67 12.92
C PRO A 105 11.79 -11.04 14.30
N ALA A 106 11.96 -9.73 14.39
CA ALA A 106 11.72 -8.97 15.60
C ALA A 106 10.58 -7.97 15.37
N ALA A 107 9.49 -8.21 16.09
CA ALA A 107 8.44 -7.26 16.47
C ALA A 107 7.49 -6.77 15.36
N ALA A 108 6.41 -7.54 15.19
CA ALA A 108 5.09 -6.92 15.12
C ALA A 108 4.76 -6.29 16.49
N PRO A 109 4.44 -4.99 16.59
CA PRO A 109 3.69 -4.47 17.71
C PRO A 109 2.19 -4.49 17.35
N ALA A 110 1.48 -5.32 18.11
CA ALA A 110 0.09 -5.17 18.56
C ALA A 110 -0.80 -4.09 17.90
N LYS A 111 -1.88 -4.54 17.25
CA LYS A 111 -3.20 -3.92 17.43
C LYS A 111 -3.99 -4.79 18.40
N LYS A 112 -4.18 -4.31 19.63
CA LYS A 112 -5.15 -4.84 20.59
C LYS A 112 -6.29 -3.84 20.72
#